data_AF-R9WTP6-F1
#
_entry.id   AF-R9WTP6-F1
#
_cell.length_a   1.000
_cell.length_b   1.000
_cell.length_c   1.000
_cell.angle_alpha   90.00
_cell.angle_beta   90.00
_cell.angle_gamma   90.00
#
_symmetry.space_group_name_H-M   'P 1'
#
loop_
_entity.id
_entity.type
_entity.pdbx_description
1 polymer ?
#
loop_
_entity_poly.entity_id
_entity_poly.type
_entity_poly.pdbx_seq_one_letter_code
_entity_poly.pdbx_strand_id
1 'polypeptide(L)'
;DCGLPVVVKLLHPPSHWPLIKATVGLIRNLALCPANHAPLREQGAIPRLVQLLVRAHQDTQRRTSMGGTQQQFVEGVRMEEIVEGCTGALHILARDVHNRIVIRGLNTIPLFVQLLYSPIENIQRVAAGVLCELAQDKEAAEAIEAEGATAPLTELLHSRNEGVATYAAAVLFRMSEDKPQDYKKRLSVKLKS
;
A
#
# COMPACT_ATOMS: atom_id res chain seq x y z
N ASP A 1 -21.47 18.56 -5.02
CA ASP A 1 -20.72 17.37 -4.56
C ASP A 1 -20.95 17.04 -3.08
N CYS A 2 -22.13 16.55 -2.70
CA CYS A 2 -22.49 16.28 -1.30
C CYS A 2 -22.13 14.86 -0.78
N GLY A 3 -21.62 13.96 -1.64
CA GLY A 3 -21.46 12.55 -1.29
C GLY A 3 -20.16 12.17 -0.57
N LEU A 4 -19.03 12.80 -0.92
CA LEU A 4 -17.72 12.41 -0.41
C LEU A 4 -17.56 12.56 1.12
N PRO A 5 -18.05 13.64 1.77
CA PRO A 5 -17.98 13.76 3.22
C PRO A 5 -18.69 12.59 3.94
N VAL A 6 -19.86 12.19 3.43
CA VAL A 6 -20.63 11.07 3.99
C VAL A 6 -19.88 9.75 3.80
N VAL A 7 -19.33 9.51 2.61
CA VAL A 7 -18.56 8.29 2.32
C VAL A 7 -17.37 8.16 3.27
N VAL A 8 -16.59 9.22 3.50
CA VAL A 8 -15.44 9.17 4.41
C VAL A 8 -15.89 8.99 5.85
N LYS A 9 -17.00 9.63 6.26
CA LYS A 9 -17.59 9.45 7.61
C LYS A 9 -17.94 8.00 7.91
N LEU A 10 -18.34 7.20 6.91
CA LEU A 10 -18.65 5.77 7.10
C LEU A 10 -17.43 4.93 7.47
N LEU A 11 -16.19 5.43 7.33
CA LEU A 11 -15.00 4.75 7.84
C LEU A 11 -14.84 4.85 9.37
N HIS A 12 -15.59 5.73 10.04
CA HIS A 12 -15.45 6.00 11.47
C HIS A 12 -16.49 5.24 12.30
N PRO A 13 -16.27 5.05 13.62
CA PRO A 13 -17.29 4.55 14.52
C PRO A 13 -18.60 5.36 14.40
N PRO A 14 -19.78 4.71 14.52
CA PRO A 14 -20.01 3.33 14.95
C PRO A 14 -20.00 2.29 13.81
N SER A 15 -19.45 2.59 12.62
CA SER A 15 -19.44 1.63 11.51
C SER A 15 -18.70 0.33 11.85
N HIS A 16 -19.29 -0.79 11.43
CA HIS A 16 -18.76 -2.14 11.58
C HIS A 16 -17.91 -2.57 10.38
N TRP A 17 -17.12 -3.64 10.54
CA TRP A 17 -16.15 -4.08 9.54
C TRP A 17 -16.73 -4.38 8.14
N PRO A 18 -17.92 -5.00 7.99
CA PRO A 18 -18.52 -5.21 6.67
C PRO A 18 -18.74 -3.90 5.90
N LEU A 19 -19.25 -2.88 6.60
CA LEU A 19 -19.48 -1.56 6.02
C LEU A 19 -18.16 -0.87 5.71
N ILE A 20 -17.21 -0.88 6.65
CA ILE A 20 -15.87 -0.31 6.45
C ILE A 20 -15.21 -0.92 5.21
N LYS A 21 -15.21 -2.24 5.07
CA LYS A 21 -14.66 -2.94 3.89
C LYS A 21 -15.28 -2.44 2.59
N ALA A 22 -16.62 -2.37 2.53
CA ALA A 22 -17.32 -1.87 1.35
C ALA A 22 -16.98 -0.39 1.06
N THR A 23 -16.93 0.45 2.10
CA THR A 23 -16.58 1.87 1.98
C THR A 23 -15.14 2.08 1.50
N VAL A 24 -14.18 1.28 1.97
CA VAL A 24 -12.78 1.30 1.50
C VAL A 24 -12.72 0.98 0.00
N GLY A 25 -13.44 -0.05 -0.45
CA GLY A 25 -13.54 -0.39 -1.86
C GLY A 25 -14.16 0.73 -2.70
N LEU A 26 -15.21 1.37 -2.19
CA LEU A 26 -15.83 2.53 -2.83
C LEU A 26 -14.84 3.71 -2.95
N ILE A 27 -14.11 4.04 -1.88
CA ILE A 27 -13.10 5.11 -1.90
C ILE A 27 -12.00 4.81 -2.93
N ARG A 28 -11.53 3.56 -3.01
CA ARG A 28 -10.56 3.14 -4.03
C ARG A 28 -11.09 3.42 -5.45
N ASN A 29 -12.36 3.11 -5.71
CA ASN A 29 -12.98 3.36 -7.02
C ASN A 29 -13.16 4.86 -7.29
N LEU A 30 -13.60 5.64 -6.29
CA LEU A 30 -13.73 7.09 -6.41
C LEU A 30 -12.39 7.76 -6.70
N ALA A 31 -11.31 7.26 -6.09
CA ALA A 31 -9.95 7.74 -6.30
C ALA A 31 -9.40 7.44 -7.72
N LEU A 32 -10.08 6.62 -8.54
CA LEU A 32 -9.71 6.47 -9.95
C LEU A 32 -9.96 7.76 -10.74
N CYS A 33 -10.87 8.63 -10.28
CA CYS A 33 -11.11 9.95 -10.85
C CYS A 33 -10.19 10.99 -10.18
N PRO A 34 -9.28 11.66 -10.91
CA PRO A 34 -8.37 12.65 -10.33
C PRO A 34 -9.08 13.83 -9.66
N ALA A 35 -10.27 14.21 -10.14
CA ALA A 35 -11.07 15.26 -9.52
C ALA A 35 -11.48 14.96 -8.06
N ASN A 36 -11.47 13.68 -7.66
CA ASN A 36 -11.78 13.27 -6.29
C ASN A 36 -10.56 13.26 -5.36
N HIS A 37 -9.33 13.43 -5.86
CA HIS A 37 -8.12 13.32 -5.04
C HIS A 37 -8.05 14.39 -3.94
N ALA A 38 -8.23 15.66 -4.31
CA ALA A 38 -8.24 16.75 -3.34
C ALA A 38 -9.43 16.68 -2.38
N PRO A 39 -10.69 16.50 -2.83
CA PRO A 39 -11.82 16.35 -1.92
C PRO A 39 -11.67 15.18 -0.93
N LEU A 40 -11.23 13.99 -1.38
CA LEU A 40 -11.02 12.85 -0.48
C LEU A 40 -9.92 13.13 0.56
N ARG A 41 -8.85 13.82 0.15
CA ARG A 41 -7.78 14.25 1.07
C ARG A 41 -8.30 15.24 2.12
N GLU A 42 -9.04 16.26 1.70
CA GLU A 42 -9.61 17.30 2.57
C GLU A 42 -10.59 16.74 3.59
N GLN A 43 -11.32 15.68 3.23
CA GLN A 43 -12.20 14.96 4.16
C GLN A 43 -11.44 14.03 5.14
N GLY A 44 -10.10 13.96 5.08
CA GLY A 44 -9.30 13.15 5.99
C GLY A 44 -9.30 11.65 5.66
N ALA A 45 -9.59 11.26 4.42
CA ALA A 45 -9.63 9.85 4.03
C ALA A 45 -8.28 9.14 4.23
N ILE A 46 -7.17 9.81 3.90
CA ILE A 46 -5.82 9.21 3.97
C ILE A 46 -5.44 8.85 5.41
N PRO A 47 -5.44 9.79 6.40
CA PRO A 47 -5.17 9.45 7.79
C PRO A 47 -6.05 8.31 8.31
N ARG A 48 -7.34 8.30 7.93
CA ARG A 48 -8.27 7.26 8.39
C ARG A 48 -7.96 5.90 7.78
N LEU A 49 -7.67 5.83 6.48
CA LEU A 49 -7.26 4.58 5.81
C LEU A 49 -5.96 4.02 6.41
N VAL A 50 -4.99 4.89 6.69
CA VAL A 50 -3.73 4.49 7.35
C VAL A 50 -4.00 3.94 8.75
N GLN A 51 -4.85 4.59 9.55
CA GLN A 51 -5.21 4.11 10.89
C GLN A 51 -5.88 2.73 10.85
N LEU A 52 -6.81 2.52 9.90
CA LEU A 52 -7.46 1.22 9.70
C LEU A 52 -6.46 0.14 9.26
N LEU A 53 -5.54 0.48 8.35
CA LEU A 53 -4.48 -0.41 7.89
C LEU A 53 -3.57 -0.85 9.05
N VAL A 54 -3.06 0.09 9.85
CA VAL A 54 -2.19 -0.21 10.99
C VAL A 54 -2.89 -1.13 11.99
N ARG A 55 -4.15 -0.82 12.33
CA ARG A 55 -4.95 -1.65 13.25
C ARG A 55 -5.17 -3.06 12.71
N ALA A 56 -5.63 -3.17 11.46
CA ALA A 56 -5.89 -4.46 10.84
C ALA A 56 -4.62 -5.30 10.72
N HIS A 57 -3.49 -4.69 10.35
CA HIS A 57 -2.20 -5.38 10.28
C HIS A 57 -1.69 -5.84 11.65
N GLN A 58 -1.82 -5.02 12.70
CA GLN A 58 -1.48 -5.46 14.05
C GLN A 58 -2.32 -6.65 14.51
N ASP A 59 -3.61 -6.65 14.17
CA ASP A 59 -4.51 -7.75 14.47
C ASP A 59 -4.13 -9.04 13.71
N THR A 60 -3.63 -8.95 12.48
CA THR A 60 -3.10 -10.14 11.77
C THR A 60 -1.80 -10.64 12.38
N GLN A 61 -0.86 -9.75 12.72
CA GLN A 61 0.44 -10.14 13.29
C GLN A 61 0.34 -10.80 14.68
N ARG A 62 -0.46 -10.22 15.59
CA ARG A 62 -0.66 -10.77 16.95
C ARG A 62 -1.10 -12.22 16.95
N ARG A 63 -1.81 -12.64 15.91
CA ARG A 63 -2.44 -13.95 15.81
C ARG A 63 -1.52 -15.00 15.21
N THR A 64 -0.65 -14.61 14.27
CA THR A 64 0.46 -15.45 13.81
C THR A 64 1.37 -15.81 14.98
N SER A 65 1.68 -14.86 15.87
CA SER A 65 2.50 -15.11 17.07
C SER A 65 1.85 -16.05 18.10
N MET A 66 0.52 -16.17 18.08
CA MET A 66 -0.24 -17.07 18.97
C MET A 66 -0.41 -18.50 18.42
N GLY A 67 0.22 -18.83 17.29
CA GLY A 67 0.17 -20.19 16.71
C GLY A 67 -1.19 -20.59 16.12
N GLY A 68 -2.11 -19.64 15.94
CA GLY A 68 -3.42 -19.90 15.32
C GLY A 68 -3.30 -19.99 13.80
N THR A 69 -3.63 -21.15 13.23
CA THR A 69 -3.64 -21.38 11.77
C THR A 69 -4.99 -21.11 11.10
N GLN A 70 -6.01 -20.70 11.86
CA GLN A 70 -7.35 -20.43 11.31
C GLN A 70 -7.49 -19.00 10.79
N GLN A 71 -8.07 -18.86 9.59
CA GLN A 71 -8.48 -17.58 9.01
C GLN A 71 -9.49 -16.92 9.96
N GLN A 72 -9.10 -15.79 10.56
CA GLN A 72 -9.96 -15.17 11.56
C GLN A 72 -10.84 -14.07 10.97
N PHE A 73 -12.14 -14.24 11.19
CA PHE A 73 -13.18 -13.27 10.85
C PHE A 73 -13.49 -12.42 12.09
N VAL A 74 -13.51 -11.09 11.92
CA VAL A 74 -14.08 -10.15 12.90
C VAL A 74 -15.36 -9.62 12.26
N GLU A 75 -16.50 -9.91 12.88
CA GLU A 75 -17.82 -9.56 12.31
C GLU A 75 -18.02 -10.09 10.88
N GLY A 76 -17.45 -11.26 10.56
CA GLY A 76 -17.53 -11.86 9.23
C GLY A 76 -16.55 -11.32 8.19
N VAL A 77 -15.58 -10.47 8.59
CA VAL A 77 -14.54 -9.93 7.69
C VAL A 77 -13.14 -10.33 8.16
N ARG A 78 -12.29 -10.81 7.25
CA ARG A 78 -10.88 -11.08 7.57
C ARG A 78 -10.07 -9.78 7.57
N MET A 79 -9.16 -9.64 8.53
CA MET A 79 -8.38 -8.40 8.67
C MET A 79 -7.40 -8.22 7.52
N GLU A 80 -6.94 -9.30 6.90
CA GLU A 80 -6.15 -9.30 5.66
C GLU A 80 -6.89 -8.60 4.51
N GLU A 81 -8.23 -8.71 4.45
CA GLU A 81 -9.03 -8.01 3.44
C GLU A 81 -9.10 -6.51 3.69
N ILE A 82 -9.04 -6.08 4.96
CA ILE A 82 -8.92 -4.67 5.33
C ILE A 82 -7.52 -4.14 5.00
N VAL A 83 -6.47 -4.93 5.27
CA VAL A 83 -5.09 -4.60 4.90
C VAL A 83 -4.96 -4.42 3.39
N GLU A 84 -5.43 -5.39 2.60
CA GLU A 84 -5.44 -5.32 1.15
C GLU A 84 -6.24 -4.11 0.65
N GLY A 85 -7.47 -3.94 1.16
CA GLY A 85 -8.36 -2.87 0.75
C GLY A 85 -7.80 -1.48 1.02
N CYS A 86 -7.29 -1.23 2.23
CA CYS A 86 -6.75 0.07 2.61
C CYS A 86 -5.48 0.38 1.82
N THR A 87 -4.56 -0.58 1.71
CA THR A 87 -3.33 -0.42 0.92
C THR A 87 -3.65 -0.18 -0.56
N GLY A 88 -4.63 -0.91 -1.10
CA GLY A 88 -5.11 -0.72 -2.47
C GLY A 88 -5.77 0.63 -2.71
N ALA A 89 -6.50 1.19 -1.74
CA ALA A 89 -7.03 2.55 -1.83
C ALA A 89 -5.91 3.60 -1.78
N LEU A 90 -4.94 3.42 -0.88
CA LEU A 90 -3.77 4.30 -0.74
C LEU A 90 -2.90 4.30 -2.00
N HIS A 91 -2.69 3.15 -2.63
CA HIS A 91 -2.03 3.05 -3.94
C HIS A 91 -2.70 3.94 -4.99
N ILE A 92 -4.03 3.88 -5.14
CA ILE A 92 -4.71 4.72 -6.14
C ILE A 92 -4.65 6.21 -5.76
N LEU A 93 -4.83 6.54 -4.48
CA LEU A 93 -4.73 7.92 -3.99
C LEU A 93 -3.32 8.51 -4.14
N ALA A 94 -2.27 7.69 -4.05
CA ALA A 94 -0.87 8.09 -4.20
C ALA A 94 -0.50 8.54 -5.63
N ARG A 95 -1.40 8.42 -6.61
CA ARG A 95 -1.20 9.00 -7.94
C ARG A 95 -1.15 10.54 -7.91
N ASP A 96 -1.78 11.16 -6.92
CA ASP A 96 -1.68 12.61 -6.68
C ASP A 96 -0.47 12.96 -5.84
N VAL A 97 0.29 13.97 -6.26
CA VAL A 97 1.53 14.40 -5.60
C VAL A 97 1.31 14.86 -4.16
N HIS A 98 0.23 15.58 -3.88
CA HIS A 98 -0.06 16.04 -2.52
C HIS A 98 -0.45 14.87 -1.61
N ASN A 99 -1.19 13.89 -2.13
CA ASN A 99 -1.49 12.67 -1.39
C ASN A 99 -0.25 11.86 -1.04
N ARG A 100 0.75 11.77 -1.94
CA ARG A 100 2.03 11.07 -1.63
C ARG A 100 2.74 11.68 -0.43
N ILE A 101 2.79 13.01 -0.38
CA ILE A 101 3.39 13.73 0.75
C ILE A 101 2.69 13.38 2.06
N VAL A 102 1.35 13.38 2.07
CA VAL A 102 0.56 13.02 3.26
C VAL A 102 0.77 11.57 3.66
N ILE A 103 0.71 10.63 2.71
CA ILE A 103 0.91 9.19 2.97
C ILE A 103 2.30 8.95 3.58
N ARG A 104 3.36 9.49 2.95
CA ARG A 104 4.73 9.40 3.49
C ARG A 104 4.85 10.06 4.86
N GLY A 105 4.25 11.24 5.04
CA GLY A 105 4.30 12.00 6.29
C GLY A 105 3.65 11.29 7.49
N LEU A 106 2.81 10.28 7.25
CA LEU A 106 2.23 9.41 8.27
C LEU A 106 3.12 8.20 8.62
N ASN A 107 4.38 8.19 8.16
CA ASN A 107 5.38 7.14 8.42
C ASN A 107 4.92 5.74 8.00
N THR A 108 4.33 5.61 6.81
CA THR A 108 3.75 4.34 6.34
C THR A 108 4.75 3.46 5.57
N ILE A 109 5.90 3.99 5.15
CA ILE A 109 6.89 3.25 4.35
C ILE A 109 7.33 1.95 5.05
N PRO A 110 7.74 1.95 6.34
CA PRO A 110 8.15 0.71 7.01
C PRO A 110 7.06 -0.37 6.96
N LEU A 111 5.80 0.03 7.16
CA LEU A 111 4.67 -0.89 7.08
C LEU A 111 4.47 -1.44 5.67
N PHE A 112 4.53 -0.60 4.64
CA PHE A 112 4.41 -1.08 3.25
C PHE A 112 5.54 -2.05 2.87
N VAL A 113 6.76 -1.83 3.36
CA VAL A 113 7.89 -2.76 3.17
C VAL A 113 7.62 -4.10 3.88
N GLN A 114 7.10 -4.08 5.10
CA GLN A 114 6.70 -5.30 5.81
C GLN A 114 5.63 -6.10 5.04
N LEU A 115 4.68 -5.41 4.39
CA LEU A 115 3.62 -6.07 3.60
C LEU A 115 4.15 -6.79 2.35
N LEU A 116 5.36 -6.50 1.87
CA LEU A 116 5.99 -7.25 0.77
C LEU A 116 6.26 -8.72 1.14
N TYR A 117 6.45 -9.02 2.42
CA TYR A 117 6.63 -10.37 2.94
C TYR A 117 5.32 -11.13 3.19
N SER A 118 4.17 -10.52 2.89
CA SER A 118 2.87 -11.16 3.06
C SER A 118 2.78 -12.45 2.23
N PRO A 119 2.23 -13.55 2.77
CA PRO A 119 1.94 -14.75 1.97
C PRO A 119 0.78 -14.55 0.98
N ILE A 120 0.06 -13.42 1.07
CA ILE A 120 -1.07 -13.09 0.22
C ILE A 120 -0.59 -12.20 -0.93
N GLU A 121 -0.57 -12.77 -2.13
CA GLU A 121 -0.07 -12.11 -3.35
C GLU A 121 -0.80 -10.80 -3.67
N ASN A 122 -2.11 -10.72 -3.40
CA ASN A 122 -2.85 -9.47 -3.58
C ASN A 122 -2.34 -8.33 -2.68
N ILE A 123 -1.94 -8.65 -1.44
CA ILE A 123 -1.33 -7.67 -0.52
C ILE A 123 0.05 -7.25 -1.04
N GLN A 124 0.87 -8.19 -1.49
CA GLN A 124 2.18 -7.89 -2.10
C GLN A 124 2.01 -6.93 -3.29
N ARG A 125 1.02 -7.19 -4.15
CA ARG A 125 0.74 -6.36 -5.34
C ARG A 125 0.39 -4.92 -4.96
N VAL A 126 -0.51 -4.72 -4.00
CA VAL A 126 -0.89 -3.35 -3.59
C VAL A 126 0.21 -2.66 -2.78
N ALA A 127 0.99 -3.40 -2.00
CA ALA A 127 2.14 -2.88 -1.25
C ALA A 127 3.26 -2.41 -2.19
N ALA A 128 3.66 -3.24 -3.15
CA ALA A 128 4.62 -2.85 -4.18
C ALA A 128 4.08 -1.70 -5.05
N GLY A 129 2.78 -1.70 -5.34
CA GLY A 129 2.11 -0.64 -6.10
C GLY A 129 2.16 0.73 -5.39
N VAL A 130 1.81 0.81 -4.11
CA VAL A 130 1.90 2.09 -3.38
C VAL A 130 3.34 2.56 -3.23
N LEU A 131 4.29 1.64 -3.00
CA LEU A 131 5.72 1.97 -2.99
C LEU A 131 6.19 2.48 -4.36
N CYS A 132 5.66 1.96 -5.47
CA CYS A 132 5.98 2.42 -6.82
C CYS A 132 5.50 3.85 -7.08
N GLU A 133 4.32 4.22 -6.57
CA GLU A 133 3.85 5.61 -6.65
C GLU A 133 4.71 6.53 -5.77
N LEU A 134 5.01 6.12 -4.54
CA LEU A 134 5.84 6.90 -3.62
C LEU A 134 7.26 7.10 -4.13
N ALA A 135 7.91 6.06 -4.66
CA ALA A 135 9.29 6.11 -5.15
C ALA A 135 9.49 7.04 -6.36
N GLN A 136 8.44 7.65 -6.91
CA GLN A 136 8.56 8.73 -7.90
C GLN A 136 9.21 9.98 -7.29
N ASP A 137 9.05 10.19 -5.98
CA ASP A 137 9.68 11.28 -5.26
C ASP A 137 11.02 10.79 -4.68
N LYS A 138 12.11 11.52 -4.95
CA LYS A 138 13.47 11.10 -4.58
C LYS A 138 13.61 10.82 -3.09
N GLU A 139 13.10 11.71 -2.24
CA GLU A 139 13.18 11.56 -0.78
C GLU A 139 12.37 10.37 -0.28
N ALA A 140 11.34 9.95 -1.01
CA ALA A 140 10.59 8.74 -0.70
C ALA A 140 11.34 7.49 -1.18
N ALA A 141 11.93 7.51 -2.36
CA ALA A 141 12.76 6.40 -2.88
C ALA A 141 13.94 6.09 -1.94
N GLU A 142 14.65 7.11 -1.47
CA GLU A 142 15.74 6.97 -0.49
C GLU A 142 15.25 6.37 0.83
N ALA A 143 14.09 6.82 1.33
CA ALA A 143 13.48 6.25 2.53
C ALA A 143 13.07 4.78 2.35
N ILE A 144 12.53 4.42 1.18
CA ILE A 144 12.18 3.01 0.86
C ILE A 144 13.45 2.13 0.81
N GLU A 145 14.54 2.63 0.23
CA GLU A 145 15.83 1.91 0.23
C GLU A 145 16.38 1.74 1.65
N ALA A 146 16.33 2.81 2.46
CA ALA A 146 16.80 2.81 3.84
C ALA A 146 16.04 1.82 4.76
N GLU A 147 14.76 1.58 4.48
CA GLU A 147 13.93 0.56 5.15
C GLU A 147 14.23 -0.88 4.66
N GLY A 148 15.23 -1.08 3.80
CA GLY A 148 15.68 -2.40 3.38
C GLY A 148 14.80 -3.07 2.32
N ALA A 149 14.00 -2.30 1.57
CA ALA A 149 13.07 -2.83 0.59
C ALA A 149 13.75 -3.55 -0.60
N THR A 150 15.04 -3.32 -0.84
CA THR A 150 15.77 -3.92 -1.97
C THR A 150 15.70 -5.44 -1.99
N ALA A 151 15.88 -6.09 -0.84
CA ALA A 151 15.86 -7.55 -0.74
C ALA A 151 14.48 -8.16 -1.10
N PRO A 152 13.36 -7.80 -0.42
CA PRO A 152 12.06 -8.36 -0.77
C PRO A 152 11.62 -7.99 -2.18
N LEU A 153 11.91 -6.78 -2.66
CA LEU A 153 11.56 -6.40 -4.04
C LEU A 153 12.34 -7.23 -5.08
N THR A 154 13.60 -7.58 -4.79
CA THR A 154 14.37 -8.46 -5.69
C THR A 154 13.76 -9.86 -5.75
N GLU A 155 13.29 -10.39 -4.63
CA GLU A 155 12.58 -11.68 -4.62
C GLU A 155 11.27 -11.62 -5.40
N LEU A 156 10.51 -10.53 -5.25
CA LEU A 156 9.23 -10.32 -5.93
C LEU A 156 9.36 -10.17 -7.46
N LEU A 157 10.55 -9.93 -8.01
CA LEU A 157 10.79 -10.00 -9.46
C LEU A 157 10.47 -11.38 -10.04
N HIS A 158 10.59 -12.43 -9.23
CA HIS A 158 10.30 -13.80 -9.64
C HIS A 158 8.86 -14.24 -9.28
N SER A 159 8.00 -13.30 -8.89
CA SER A 159 6.59 -13.60 -8.64
C SER A 159 5.90 -14.09 -9.92
N ARG A 160 4.99 -15.05 -9.78
CA ARG A 160 4.14 -15.53 -10.90
C ARG A 160 3.09 -14.50 -11.31
N ASN A 161 2.86 -13.49 -10.47
CA ASN A 161 1.96 -12.39 -10.76
C ASN A 161 2.74 -11.24 -11.40
N GLU A 162 2.54 -11.08 -12.71
CA GLU A 162 3.20 -10.05 -13.51
C GLU A 162 3.01 -8.64 -12.93
N GLY A 163 1.87 -8.36 -12.31
CA GLY A 163 1.62 -7.07 -11.66
C GLY A 163 2.54 -6.83 -10.46
N VAL A 164 2.78 -7.86 -9.64
CA VAL A 164 3.73 -7.79 -8.51
C VAL A 164 5.15 -7.58 -9.02
N ALA A 165 5.59 -8.40 -9.98
CA ALA A 165 6.93 -8.32 -10.56
C ALA A 165 7.19 -6.96 -11.22
N THR A 166 6.20 -6.44 -11.97
CA THR A 166 6.29 -5.12 -12.62
C THR A 166 6.45 -3.98 -11.61
N TYR A 167 5.65 -3.96 -10.55
CA TYR A 167 5.80 -2.94 -9.51
C TYR A 167 7.13 -3.07 -8.78
N ALA A 168 7.57 -4.29 -8.48
CA ALA A 168 8.85 -4.51 -7.81
C ALA A 168 10.03 -4.01 -8.66
N ALA A 169 10.02 -4.31 -9.96
CA ALA A 169 10.99 -3.79 -10.93
C ALA A 169 11.02 -2.27 -10.97
N ALA A 170 9.84 -1.63 -11.01
CA ALA A 170 9.72 -0.18 -11.06
C ALA A 170 10.30 0.49 -9.79
N VAL A 171 10.01 -0.05 -8.61
CA VAL A 171 10.56 0.49 -7.36
C VAL A 171 12.09 0.33 -7.32
N LEU A 172 12.62 -0.85 -7.67
CA LEU A 172 14.07 -1.09 -7.72
C LEU A 172 14.77 -0.13 -8.70
N PHE A 173 14.17 0.11 -9.86
CA PHE A 173 14.70 1.05 -10.83
C PHE A 173 14.77 2.46 -10.25
N ARG A 174 13.68 2.95 -9.62
CA ARG A 174 13.61 4.28 -9.02
C ARG A 174 14.62 4.49 -7.88
N MET A 175 14.78 3.50 -7.00
CA MET A 175 15.82 3.55 -5.94
C MET A 175 17.25 3.57 -6.51
N SER A 176 17.43 3.08 -7.75
CA SER A 176 18.75 3.01 -8.40
C SER A 176 19.09 4.22 -9.27
N GLU A 177 18.17 5.18 -9.42
CA GLU A 177 18.26 6.25 -10.43
C GLU A 177 19.49 7.16 -10.25
N ASP A 178 19.99 7.32 -9.03
CA ASP A 178 21.21 8.10 -8.74
C ASP A 178 22.47 7.24 -8.51
N LYS A 179 22.37 5.91 -8.64
CA LYS A 179 23.50 5.00 -8.40
C LYS A 179 24.46 4.97 -9.60
N PRO A 180 25.74 4.58 -9.41
CA PRO A 180 26.72 4.46 -10.48
C PRO A 180 26.23 3.56 -11.63
N GLN A 181 26.70 3.83 -12.85
CA GLN A 181 26.21 3.15 -14.06
C GLN A 181 26.40 1.63 -14.02
N ASP A 182 27.45 1.14 -13.36
CA ASP A 182 27.68 -0.30 -13.21
C ASP A 182 26.64 -0.99 -12.32
N TYR A 183 26.12 -0.28 -11.31
CA TYR A 183 25.02 -0.77 -10.48
C TYR A 183 23.74 -0.89 -11.32
N LYS A 184 23.41 0.16 -12.08
CA LYS A 184 22.25 0.17 -12.98
C LYS A 184 22.31 -0.92 -14.05
N LYS A 185 23.50 -1.20 -14.60
CA LYS A 185 23.72 -2.31 -15.55
C LYS A 185 23.42 -3.66 -14.91
N ARG A 186 23.95 -3.93 -13.72
CA ARG A 186 23.68 -5.18 -13.00
C ARG A 186 22.20 -5.36 -12.68
N LEU A 187 21.52 -4.28 -12.26
CA LEU A 187 20.08 -4.30 -12.03
C LEU A 187 19.31 -4.57 -13.32
N SER A 188 19.65 -3.89 -14.42
CA SER A 188 19.02 -4.09 -15.73
C SER A 188 19.14 -5.53 -16.25
N VAL A 189 20.25 -6.22 -15.96
CA VAL A 189 20.42 -7.63 -16.30
C VAL A 189 19.47 -8.52 -15.49
N LYS A 190 19.32 -8.26 -14.19
CA LYS A 190 18.39 -8.99 -13.33
C LYS A 190 16.93 -8.80 -13.73
N LEU A 191 16.55 -7.59 -14.16
CA LEU A 191 15.18 -7.29 -14.59
C LEU A 191 14.77 -7.96 -15.92
N LYS A 192 15.74 -8.44 -16.71
CA LYS A 192 15.51 -9.09 -18.01
C LYS A 192 15.60 -10.62 -17.95
N SER A 193 15.99 -11.17 -16.79
CA SER A 193 16.14 -12.60 -16.52
C SER A 193 14.86 -13.19 -15.96
#